data_AF-A0A7W6RXH9-F1
#
_entry.id   AF-A0A7W6RXH9-F1
#
_cell.length_a   1.000
_cell.length_b   1.000
_cell.length_c   1.000
_cell.angle_alpha   90.00
_cell.angle_beta   90.00
_cell.angle_gamma   90.00
#
_symmetry.space_group_name_H-M   'P 1'
#
loop_
_entity.id
_entity.type
_entity.pdbx_description
1 polymer ?
#
loop_
_entity_poly.entity_id
_entity_poly.type
_entity_poly.pdbx_seq_one_letter_code
_entity_poly.pdbx_strand_id
1 'polypeptide(L)'
;MPRRPTLRVRRPRGIVAPVRAVLAVLILAGLILAGGLAAPAVADWKDEREALDQRRLSGPYAIFHTEEGPHAFPARRRNAHLAGYYLDRLEERLALADRVYQRDLGLAPPLTLPRYAGGARIDVHIYDIGRGMGSTGDELHRFDYDRFGEAGPALTVSLSHRWHPPNLTPEHEVFHVYQYAYTYFKNSWYLEGMARALESLFRDRPAPTEPLPADDAALDAWLGRSYAAAPVWTRLFRRCQPGCTQVAEAAGGPPGAVCGRAVVRPLLEALDRADDAVAAARGLDGPRWPEKQQRAAANTGPMLAALAEVVAAHCPVSADPDLARFQRLLTARAAAAAGRAEP
;
A
#
# COMPACT_ATOMS: atom_id res chain seq x y z
N MET A 1 -14.69 72.47 -9.11
CA MET A 1 -15.43 73.11 -8.01
C MET A 1 -15.76 72.06 -6.94
N PRO A 2 -15.48 72.35 -5.65
CA PRO A 2 -15.57 71.42 -4.52
C PRO A 2 -16.76 71.70 -3.58
N ARG A 3 -17.16 70.69 -2.79
CA ARG A 3 -17.75 70.72 -1.40
C ARG A 3 -17.82 69.23 -0.98
N ARG A 4 -16.99 68.64 -0.10
CA ARG A 4 -16.68 68.85 1.35
C ARG A 4 -17.89 68.66 2.30
N PRO A 5 -17.68 68.21 3.56
CA PRO A 5 -18.11 66.90 4.09
C PRO A 5 -18.85 67.01 5.45
N THR A 6 -19.10 65.89 6.15
CA THR A 6 -19.08 65.77 7.64
C THR A 6 -19.16 64.27 8.04
N LEU A 7 -18.14 63.62 8.65
CA LEU A 7 -17.65 63.62 10.06
C LEU A 7 -18.69 63.04 11.06
N ARG A 8 -18.47 61.86 11.66
CA ARG A 8 -17.87 61.59 13.01
C ARG A 8 -18.17 60.11 13.39
N VAL A 9 -17.53 59.34 14.28
CA VAL A 9 -16.43 59.47 15.26
C VAL A 9 -16.01 58.07 15.79
N ARG A 10 -14.69 57.94 16.08
CA ARG A 10 -13.86 57.08 16.96
C ARG A 10 -14.31 55.70 17.56
N ARG A 11 -13.48 54.68 17.25
CA ARG A 11 -12.68 53.68 18.06
C ARG A 11 -12.74 53.73 19.61
N PRO A 12 -12.45 52.64 20.40
CA PRO A 12 -11.28 51.73 20.21
C PRO A 12 -11.28 50.26 20.76
N ARG A 13 -10.24 49.52 20.31
CA ARG A 13 -9.36 48.49 20.96
C ARG A 13 -9.93 47.18 21.55
N GLY A 14 -9.28 46.07 21.15
CA GLY A 14 -9.18 44.82 21.92
C GLY A 14 -8.30 43.80 21.20
N ILE A 15 -7.13 43.49 21.77
CA ILE A 15 -6.17 42.44 21.37
C ILE A 15 -6.53 41.17 22.13
N VAL A 16 -6.65 40.00 21.50
CA VAL A 16 -6.17 38.69 22.04
C VAL A 16 -5.95 37.71 20.88
N ALA A 17 -4.82 36.99 20.91
CA ALA A 17 -4.44 35.91 20.01
C ALA A 17 -4.99 34.53 20.50
N PRO A 18 -4.63 33.37 19.90
CA PRO A 18 -5.58 32.31 19.54
C PRO A 18 -5.68 31.19 20.58
N VAL A 19 -6.83 30.50 20.63
CA VAL A 19 -6.99 29.25 21.40
C VAL A 19 -7.26 28.10 20.45
N ARG A 20 -6.34 27.12 20.52
CA ARG A 20 -6.39 25.79 19.93
C ARG A 20 -7.63 25.05 20.43
N ALA A 21 -8.49 24.59 19.54
CA ALA A 21 -9.49 23.58 19.87
C ALA A 21 -8.83 22.20 19.84
N VAL A 22 -8.42 21.73 21.02
CA VAL A 22 -8.17 20.32 21.31
C VAL A 22 -9.53 19.69 21.58
N LEU A 23 -10.03 18.85 20.66
CA LEU A 23 -11.21 18.04 20.94
C LEU A 23 -10.74 16.74 21.59
N ALA A 24 -10.90 16.67 22.91
CA ALA A 24 -10.79 15.45 23.69
C ALA A 24 -11.94 14.51 23.31
N VAL A 25 -11.62 13.27 22.90
CA VAL A 25 -12.61 12.20 22.80
C VAL A 25 -12.79 11.60 24.19
N LEU A 26 -13.97 11.79 24.75
CA LEU A 26 -14.43 11.19 26.00
C LEU A 26 -14.69 9.69 25.79
N ILE A 27 -14.02 8.88 26.61
CA ILE A 27 -14.33 7.46 26.83
C ILE A 27 -15.60 7.40 27.67
N LEU A 28 -16.67 6.82 27.13
CA LEU A 28 -17.86 6.47 27.91
C LEU A 28 -17.77 5.00 28.31
N ALA A 29 -17.53 4.76 29.61
CA ALA A 29 -17.86 3.51 30.26
C ALA A 29 -19.33 3.56 30.68
N GLY A 30 -20.10 2.52 30.35
CA GLY A 30 -21.53 2.46 30.65
C GLY A 30 -22.05 1.02 30.70
N LEU A 31 -22.04 0.48 31.91
CA LEU A 31 -22.77 -0.63 32.52
C LEU A 31 -23.49 -1.70 31.67
N ILE A 32 -23.13 -2.93 32.01
CA ILE A 32 -23.75 -4.23 31.72
C ILE A 32 -25.14 -4.32 32.39
N LEU A 33 -26.15 -4.74 31.65
CA LEU A 33 -27.33 -5.42 32.20
C LEU A 33 -27.60 -6.72 31.45
N ALA A 34 -27.92 -7.73 32.23
CA ALA A 34 -27.95 -9.15 31.87
C ALA A 34 -29.00 -9.50 30.82
N GLY A 35 -28.56 -10.25 29.81
CA GLY A 35 -29.41 -10.96 28.86
C GLY A 35 -28.50 -11.82 27.98
N GLY A 36 -28.44 -13.12 28.27
CA GLY A 36 -27.82 -14.17 27.46
C GLY A 36 -26.53 -13.80 26.73
N LEU A 37 -25.36 -14.06 27.35
CA LEU A 37 -24.10 -14.12 26.63
C LEU A 37 -24.11 -15.36 25.72
N ALA A 38 -24.79 -15.27 24.58
CA ALA A 38 -24.22 -15.89 23.39
C ALA A 38 -22.90 -15.15 23.19
N ALA A 39 -21.78 -15.85 23.40
CA ALA A 39 -20.52 -15.38 22.85
C ALA A 39 -20.80 -14.99 21.40
N PRO A 40 -20.43 -13.78 20.93
CA PRO A 40 -20.49 -13.53 19.50
C PRO A 40 -19.72 -14.69 18.87
N ALA A 41 -20.38 -15.46 18.01
CA ALA A 41 -19.66 -16.37 17.15
C ALA A 41 -18.62 -15.47 16.49
N VAL A 42 -17.35 -15.66 16.84
CA VAL A 42 -16.27 -15.10 16.04
C VAL A 42 -16.46 -15.84 14.74
N ALA A 43 -17.22 -15.25 13.82
CA ALA A 43 -17.34 -15.77 12.48
C ALA A 43 -15.91 -16.04 12.04
N ASP A 44 -15.60 -17.30 11.71
CA ASP A 44 -14.27 -17.58 11.21
C ASP A 44 -14.12 -16.68 9.99
N TRP A 45 -13.07 -15.86 10.00
CA TRP A 45 -12.82 -14.95 8.88
C TRP A 45 -12.65 -15.75 7.58
N LYS A 46 -12.38 -17.06 7.67
CA LYS A 46 -12.40 -17.99 6.54
C LYS A 46 -13.81 -18.41 6.12
N ASP A 47 -14.74 -18.65 7.05
CA ASP A 47 -16.10 -19.13 6.74
C ASP A 47 -16.81 -18.21 5.73
N GLU A 48 -16.74 -16.89 5.93
CA GLU A 48 -17.37 -15.92 5.02
C GLU A 48 -16.78 -15.97 3.60
N ARG A 49 -15.48 -16.26 3.49
CA ARG A 49 -14.76 -16.38 2.22
C ARG A 49 -15.08 -17.70 1.53
N GLU A 50 -15.12 -18.79 2.29
CA GLU A 50 -15.41 -20.15 1.80
C GLU A 50 -16.89 -20.32 1.43
N ALA A 51 -17.78 -19.50 2.00
CA ALA A 51 -19.21 -19.46 1.67
C ALA A 51 -19.53 -18.76 0.32
N LEU A 52 -18.57 -18.06 -0.29
CA LEU A 52 -18.76 -17.44 -1.62
C LEU A 52 -19.01 -18.53 -2.68
N ASP A 53 -20.06 -18.35 -3.48
CA ASP A 53 -20.66 -19.43 -4.25
C ASP A 53 -20.42 -19.36 -5.77
N GLN A 54 -19.74 -18.31 -6.23
CA GLN A 54 -19.30 -18.13 -7.61
C GLN A 54 -17.77 -18.01 -7.68
N ARG A 55 -17.22 -18.43 -8.83
CA ARG A 55 -15.79 -18.37 -9.07
C ARG A 55 -15.45 -18.04 -10.51
N ARG A 56 -14.41 -17.22 -10.68
CA ARG A 56 -13.73 -16.98 -11.97
C ARG A 56 -12.23 -17.19 -11.84
N LEU A 57 -11.60 -17.72 -12.88
CA LEU A 57 -10.15 -17.95 -12.93
C LEU A 57 -9.51 -17.01 -13.96
N SER A 58 -8.45 -16.31 -13.56
CA SER A 58 -7.70 -15.40 -14.43
C SER A 58 -6.21 -15.45 -14.09
N GLY A 59 -5.44 -16.22 -14.88
CA GLY A 59 -4.02 -16.43 -14.61
C GLY A 59 -3.78 -17.03 -13.20
N PRO A 60 -2.97 -16.40 -12.34
CA PRO A 60 -2.74 -16.89 -10.97
C PRO A 60 -3.89 -16.55 -10.01
N TYR A 61 -4.90 -15.79 -10.44
CA TYR A 61 -5.99 -15.31 -9.59
C TYR A 61 -7.22 -16.23 -9.67
N ALA A 62 -7.74 -16.60 -8.50
CA ALA A 62 -9.07 -17.20 -8.36
C ALA A 62 -9.98 -16.17 -7.67
N ILE A 63 -10.96 -15.65 -8.40
CA ILE A 63 -11.87 -14.60 -7.93
C ILE A 63 -13.15 -15.26 -7.41
N PHE A 64 -13.40 -15.13 -6.11
CA PHE A 64 -14.57 -15.66 -5.42
C PHE A 64 -15.55 -14.52 -5.14
N HIS A 65 -16.83 -14.73 -5.45
CA HIS A 65 -17.89 -13.77 -5.19
C HIS A 65 -19.22 -14.48 -4.97
N THR A 66 -20.27 -13.71 -4.68
CA THR A 66 -21.66 -14.19 -4.71
C THR A 66 -22.54 -13.21 -5.48
N GLU A 67 -23.66 -13.68 -6.00
CA GLU A 67 -24.66 -12.85 -6.71
C GLU A 67 -25.82 -12.41 -5.79
N GLU A 68 -25.95 -13.04 -4.61
CA GLU A 68 -27.04 -12.80 -3.68
C GLU A 68 -26.54 -12.49 -2.26
N GLY A 69 -27.44 -11.95 -1.43
CA GLY A 69 -27.13 -11.67 -0.03
C GLY A 69 -26.25 -10.44 0.20
N PRO A 70 -25.70 -10.29 1.43
CA PRO A 70 -25.00 -9.07 1.86
C PRO A 70 -23.62 -8.89 1.21
N HIS A 71 -23.03 -9.95 0.66
CA HIS A 71 -21.70 -9.91 0.03
C HIS A 71 -21.76 -9.68 -1.48
N ALA A 72 -22.95 -9.73 -2.08
CA ALA A 72 -23.11 -9.44 -3.50
C ALA A 72 -22.72 -7.99 -3.81
N PHE A 73 -22.22 -7.75 -5.02
CA PHE A 73 -22.07 -6.38 -5.52
C PHE A 73 -23.38 -5.62 -5.30
N PRO A 74 -23.34 -4.35 -4.84
CA PRO A 74 -24.55 -3.59 -4.59
C PRO A 74 -25.20 -3.32 -5.93
N ALA A 75 -26.08 -4.21 -6.35
CA ALA A 75 -26.96 -3.99 -7.45
C ALA A 75 -27.79 -2.77 -7.05
N ARG A 76 -27.60 -1.63 -7.74
CA ARG A 76 -28.77 -0.75 -7.93
C ARG A 76 -29.79 -1.68 -8.57
N ARG A 77 -30.85 -2.03 -7.83
CA ARG A 77 -31.84 -3.14 -7.94
C ARG A 77 -32.40 -3.52 -9.34
N ARG A 78 -31.72 -3.22 -10.45
CA ARG A 78 -32.20 -3.26 -11.83
C ARG A 78 -31.15 -3.66 -12.88
N ASN A 79 -29.92 -4.05 -12.52
CA ASN A 79 -28.93 -4.43 -13.55
C ASN A 79 -27.94 -5.51 -13.08
N ALA A 80 -28.33 -6.78 -13.19
CA ALA A 80 -27.40 -7.92 -13.10
C ALA A 80 -26.23 -7.79 -14.11
N HIS A 81 -26.48 -7.16 -15.27
CA HIS A 81 -25.45 -6.80 -16.25
C HIS A 81 -24.30 -5.96 -15.68
N LEU A 82 -24.53 -5.18 -14.63
CA LEU A 82 -23.51 -4.31 -14.04
C LEU A 82 -22.52 -5.10 -13.16
N ALA A 83 -22.96 -6.17 -12.49
CA ALA A 83 -22.09 -7.03 -11.71
C ALA A 83 -21.13 -7.81 -12.62
N GLY A 84 -21.64 -8.38 -13.72
CA GLY A 84 -20.81 -9.00 -14.75
C GLY A 84 -19.77 -8.03 -15.32
N TYR A 85 -20.19 -6.80 -15.66
CA TYR A 85 -19.28 -5.75 -16.10
C TYR A 85 -18.18 -5.43 -15.07
N TYR A 86 -18.51 -5.35 -13.78
CA TYR A 86 -17.50 -5.12 -12.74
C TYR A 86 -16.51 -6.27 -12.64
N LEU A 87 -16.98 -7.52 -12.69
CA LEU A 87 -16.09 -8.70 -12.67
C LEU A 87 -15.16 -8.73 -13.88
N ASP A 88 -15.68 -8.50 -15.09
CA ASP A 88 -14.86 -8.45 -16.31
C ASP A 88 -13.79 -7.36 -16.20
N ARG A 89 -14.16 -6.18 -15.68
CA ARG A 89 -13.20 -5.09 -15.42
C ARG A 89 -12.20 -5.46 -14.33
N LEU A 90 -12.60 -6.19 -13.29
CA LEU A 90 -11.67 -6.61 -12.24
C LEU A 90 -10.60 -7.54 -12.79
N GLU A 91 -11.00 -8.54 -13.58
CA GLU A 91 -10.07 -9.46 -14.24
C GLU A 91 -9.06 -8.73 -15.12
N GLU A 92 -9.51 -7.78 -15.94
CA GLU A 92 -8.64 -6.94 -16.75
C GLU A 92 -7.65 -6.13 -15.90
N ARG A 93 -8.10 -5.60 -14.76
CA ARG A 93 -7.32 -4.74 -13.86
C ARG A 93 -6.26 -5.55 -13.12
N LEU A 94 -6.61 -6.73 -12.59
CA LEU A 94 -5.66 -7.67 -11.98
C LEU A 94 -4.60 -8.10 -12.99
N ALA A 95 -5.02 -8.52 -14.19
CA ALA A 95 -4.08 -8.94 -15.23
C ALA A 95 -3.18 -7.78 -15.71
N LEU A 96 -3.70 -6.55 -15.79
CA LEU A 96 -2.89 -5.38 -16.14
C LEU A 96 -1.88 -5.03 -15.03
N ALA A 97 -2.29 -5.03 -13.76
CA ALA A 97 -1.40 -4.79 -12.63
C ALA A 97 -0.26 -5.81 -12.60
N ASP A 98 -0.59 -7.10 -12.70
CA ASP A 98 0.36 -8.21 -12.71
C ASP A 98 1.38 -8.08 -13.85
N ARG A 99 0.91 -7.78 -15.06
CA ARG A 99 1.79 -7.54 -16.21
C ARG A 99 2.70 -6.34 -16.01
N VAL A 100 2.20 -5.21 -15.49
CA VAL A 100 3.04 -4.02 -15.25
C VAL A 100 4.11 -4.31 -14.21
N TYR A 101 3.75 -4.97 -13.11
CA TYR A 101 4.69 -5.30 -12.04
C TYR A 101 5.78 -6.27 -12.51
N GLN A 102 5.44 -7.28 -13.30
CA GLN A 102 6.43 -8.21 -13.81
C GLN A 102 7.24 -7.64 -14.98
N ARG A 103 6.57 -7.12 -16.02
CA ARG A 103 7.24 -6.70 -17.26
C ARG A 103 7.98 -5.37 -17.08
N ASP A 104 7.30 -4.39 -16.50
CA ASP A 104 7.80 -3.02 -16.47
C ASP A 104 8.66 -2.77 -15.23
N LEU A 105 8.22 -3.21 -14.06
CA LEU A 105 9.02 -3.10 -12.84
C LEU A 105 10.03 -4.24 -12.67
N GLY A 106 9.89 -5.33 -13.43
CA GLY A 106 10.83 -6.45 -13.44
C GLY A 106 10.65 -7.45 -12.30
N LEU A 107 9.54 -7.38 -11.56
CA LEU A 107 9.32 -8.21 -10.38
C LEU A 107 9.09 -9.68 -10.76
N ALA A 108 9.68 -10.59 -10.00
CA ALA A 108 9.33 -12.01 -10.05
C ALA A 108 7.88 -12.23 -9.55
N PRO A 109 7.12 -13.17 -10.16
CA PRO A 109 5.79 -13.53 -9.68
C PRO A 109 5.81 -13.99 -8.21
N PRO A 110 4.89 -13.53 -7.34
CA PRO A 110 4.95 -13.78 -5.90
C PRO A 110 5.01 -15.26 -5.53
N LEU A 111 4.20 -16.10 -6.17
CA LEU A 111 4.12 -17.55 -5.91
C LEU A 111 5.38 -18.34 -6.32
N THR A 112 6.30 -17.71 -7.06
CA THR A 112 7.59 -18.31 -7.42
C THR A 112 8.70 -18.00 -6.42
N LEU A 113 8.46 -17.08 -5.49
CA LEU A 113 9.44 -16.66 -4.50
C LEU A 113 9.44 -17.61 -3.29
N PRO A 114 10.61 -17.84 -2.65
CA PRO A 114 10.74 -18.81 -1.57
C PRO A 114 9.73 -18.64 -0.42
N ARG A 115 9.39 -17.39 -0.08
CA ARG A 115 8.42 -17.08 0.98
C ARG A 115 7.06 -17.75 0.78
N TYR A 116 6.64 -17.91 -0.47
CA TYR A 116 5.34 -18.49 -0.82
C TYR A 116 5.47 -19.85 -1.52
N ALA A 117 6.58 -20.54 -1.29
CA ALA A 117 6.77 -21.91 -1.77
C ALA A 117 5.60 -22.80 -1.30
N GLY A 118 5.02 -23.54 -2.27
CA GLY A 118 3.86 -24.40 -2.03
C GLY A 118 2.50 -23.70 -2.19
N GLY A 119 2.45 -22.38 -2.34
CA GLY A 119 1.23 -21.66 -2.72
C GLY A 119 0.84 -21.95 -4.17
N ALA A 120 -0.44 -22.21 -4.42
CA ALA A 120 -0.92 -22.59 -5.76
C ALA A 120 -1.55 -21.41 -6.53
N ARG A 121 -2.08 -20.40 -5.82
CA ARG A 121 -2.88 -19.32 -6.40
C ARG A 121 -2.98 -18.11 -5.47
N ILE A 122 -3.52 -17.02 -5.99
CA ILE A 122 -3.95 -15.84 -5.25
C ILE A 122 -5.47 -15.81 -5.25
N ASP A 123 -6.08 -16.03 -4.09
CA ASP A 123 -7.53 -15.96 -3.91
C ASP A 123 -7.95 -14.50 -3.73
N VAL A 124 -8.83 -14.02 -4.61
CA VAL A 124 -9.43 -12.69 -4.57
C VAL A 124 -10.87 -12.83 -4.08
N HIS A 125 -11.15 -12.43 -2.84
CA HIS A 125 -12.48 -12.51 -2.23
C HIS A 125 -13.22 -11.19 -2.34
N ILE A 126 -14.42 -11.21 -2.91
CA ILE A 126 -15.30 -10.04 -2.99
C ILE A 126 -16.43 -10.20 -1.99
N TYR A 127 -16.39 -9.43 -0.91
CA TYR A 127 -17.38 -9.53 0.17
C TYR A 127 -17.50 -8.23 1.00
N ASP A 128 -18.34 -8.22 2.04
CA ASP A 128 -18.48 -7.04 2.91
C ASP A 128 -17.34 -6.99 3.92
N ILE A 129 -16.31 -6.20 3.60
CA ILE A 129 -15.14 -5.97 4.46
C ILE A 129 -15.34 -4.79 5.43
N GLY A 130 -16.57 -4.35 5.69
CA GLY A 130 -16.86 -3.24 6.59
C GLY A 130 -16.52 -1.90 5.94
N ARG A 131 -15.65 -1.07 6.54
CA ARG A 131 -15.35 0.30 6.04
C ARG A 131 -14.26 0.35 4.95
N GLY A 132 -13.48 -0.71 4.78
CA GLY A 132 -12.37 -0.76 3.81
C GLY A 132 -12.83 -0.88 2.36
N MET A 133 -11.88 -0.73 1.43
CA MET A 133 -12.06 -1.05 0.01
C MET A 133 -11.26 -2.28 -0.42
N GLY A 134 -10.14 -2.57 0.25
CA GLY A 134 -9.37 -3.77 0.06
C GLY A 134 -8.44 -4.07 1.22
N SER A 135 -7.88 -5.27 1.23
CA SER A 135 -6.80 -5.68 2.11
C SER A 135 -6.08 -6.90 1.53
N THR A 136 -4.78 -7.02 1.79
CA THR A 136 -3.96 -8.14 1.34
C THR A 136 -3.33 -8.85 2.53
N GLY A 137 -3.44 -10.18 2.57
CA GLY A 137 -2.76 -11.03 3.55
C GLY A 137 -1.33 -11.36 3.10
N ASP A 138 -0.44 -11.59 4.07
CA ASP A 138 0.99 -11.83 3.83
C ASP A 138 1.45 -13.25 4.17
N GLU A 139 0.48 -14.15 4.37
CA GLU A 139 0.67 -15.57 4.65
C GLU A 139 -0.17 -16.43 3.70
N LEU A 140 0.29 -17.67 3.49
CA LEU A 140 -0.50 -18.68 2.80
C LEU A 140 -1.55 -19.24 3.75
N HIS A 141 -2.80 -19.16 3.34
CA HIS A 141 -3.91 -19.76 4.07
C HIS A 141 -4.50 -20.91 3.27
N ARG A 142 -4.73 -22.03 3.95
CA ARG A 142 -5.47 -23.15 3.35
C ARG A 142 -6.96 -22.82 3.38
N PHE A 143 -7.56 -22.68 2.20
CA PHE A 143 -9.01 -22.63 2.05
C PHE A 143 -9.54 -23.97 1.59
N ASP A 144 -10.73 -24.34 2.08
CA ASP A 144 -11.44 -25.56 1.73
C ASP A 144 -12.79 -25.16 1.10
N TYR A 145 -12.84 -25.04 -0.23
CA TYR A 145 -14.06 -24.67 -0.95
C TYR A 145 -14.82 -25.91 -1.41
N ASP A 146 -15.62 -26.48 -0.50
CA ASP A 146 -16.40 -27.71 -0.76
C ASP A 146 -17.22 -27.64 -2.05
N ARG A 147 -17.84 -26.49 -2.32
CA ARG A 147 -18.67 -26.27 -3.52
C ARG A 147 -17.90 -26.43 -4.84
N PHE A 148 -16.61 -26.09 -4.84
CA PHE A 148 -15.77 -26.17 -6.04
C PHE A 148 -14.90 -27.44 -6.06
N GLY A 149 -14.98 -28.28 -5.01
CA GLY A 149 -14.15 -29.47 -4.88
C GLY A 149 -12.66 -29.14 -4.80
N GLU A 150 -12.30 -27.97 -4.27
CA GLU A 150 -10.94 -27.46 -4.27
C GLU A 150 -10.49 -27.04 -2.88
N ALA A 151 -9.27 -27.45 -2.54
CA ALA A 151 -8.62 -27.02 -1.32
C ALA A 151 -7.14 -26.80 -1.55
N GLY A 152 -6.56 -25.83 -0.86
CA GLY A 152 -5.12 -25.61 -0.95
C GLY A 152 -4.66 -24.27 -0.38
N PRO A 153 -3.34 -24.12 -0.17
CA PRO A 153 -2.74 -22.88 0.27
C PRO A 153 -2.83 -21.81 -0.82
N ALA A 154 -3.36 -20.65 -0.46
CA ALA A 154 -3.48 -19.48 -1.32
C ALA A 154 -3.07 -18.20 -0.58
N LEU A 155 -2.54 -17.25 -1.32
CA LEU A 155 -2.44 -15.86 -0.85
C LEU A 155 -3.82 -15.21 -0.94
N THR A 156 -4.09 -14.23 -0.09
CA THR A 156 -5.41 -13.61 -0.02
C THR A 156 -5.35 -12.14 -0.40
N VAL A 157 -6.21 -11.76 -1.35
CA VAL A 157 -6.61 -10.38 -1.59
C VAL A 157 -8.10 -10.29 -1.31
N SER A 158 -8.52 -9.38 -0.45
CA SER A 158 -9.93 -9.11 -0.19
C SER A 158 -10.30 -7.76 -0.77
N LEU A 159 -11.41 -7.68 -1.48
CA LEU A 159 -11.97 -6.47 -2.04
C LEU A 159 -13.38 -6.27 -1.52
N SER A 160 -13.75 -5.03 -1.24
CA SER A 160 -15.11 -4.71 -0.85
C SER A 160 -16.04 -5.03 -2.01
N HIS A 161 -17.20 -5.63 -1.72
CA HIS A 161 -18.28 -5.77 -2.68
C HIS A 161 -18.74 -4.42 -3.27
N ARG A 162 -18.40 -3.28 -2.63
CA ARG A 162 -18.70 -1.94 -3.14
C ARG A 162 -17.69 -1.44 -4.17
N TRP A 163 -16.65 -2.23 -4.45
CA TRP A 163 -15.68 -1.88 -5.48
C TRP A 163 -16.38 -1.79 -6.84
N HIS A 164 -16.00 -0.77 -7.60
CA HIS A 164 -16.37 -0.62 -8.99
C HIS A 164 -15.29 0.19 -9.70
N PRO A 165 -15.05 -0.02 -11.01
CA PRO A 165 -14.20 0.88 -11.79
C PRO A 165 -14.72 2.33 -11.69
N PRO A 166 -13.84 3.35 -11.73
CA PRO A 166 -12.39 3.29 -11.95
C PRO A 166 -11.55 3.19 -10.65
N ASN A 167 -12.09 2.63 -9.57
CA ASN A 167 -11.35 2.50 -8.31
C ASN A 167 -10.12 1.58 -8.48
N LEU A 168 -8.93 2.08 -8.14
CA LEU A 168 -7.64 1.42 -8.31
C LEU A 168 -7.19 0.57 -7.10
N THR A 169 -8.12 0.23 -6.20
CA THR A 169 -7.83 -0.68 -5.07
C THR A 169 -7.20 -2.01 -5.53
N PRO A 170 -7.64 -2.67 -6.64
CA PRO A 170 -7.02 -3.92 -7.08
C PRO A 170 -5.52 -3.79 -7.38
N GLU A 171 -5.08 -2.71 -8.03
CA GLU A 171 -3.66 -2.44 -8.27
C GLU A 171 -2.89 -2.32 -6.96
N HIS A 172 -3.43 -1.53 -6.03
CA HIS A 172 -2.83 -1.28 -4.72
C HIS A 172 -2.63 -2.59 -3.93
N GLU A 173 -3.69 -3.39 -3.85
CA GLU A 173 -3.67 -4.66 -3.11
C GLU A 173 -2.80 -5.71 -3.80
N VAL A 174 -2.84 -5.83 -5.13
CA VAL A 174 -1.94 -6.73 -5.85
C VAL A 174 -0.48 -6.35 -5.59
N PHE A 175 -0.14 -5.06 -5.56
CA PHE A 175 1.24 -4.66 -5.25
C PHE A 175 1.67 -5.07 -3.84
N HIS A 176 0.76 -5.06 -2.85
CA HIS A 176 1.07 -5.58 -1.52
C HIS A 176 1.46 -7.07 -1.55
N VAL A 177 0.82 -7.88 -2.41
CA VAL A 177 1.21 -9.30 -2.61
C VAL A 177 2.68 -9.39 -3.03
N TYR A 178 3.09 -8.53 -3.96
CA TYR A 178 4.49 -8.43 -4.37
C TYR A 178 5.39 -7.94 -3.24
N GLN A 179 5.04 -6.85 -2.55
CA GLN A 179 5.87 -6.31 -1.45
C GLN A 179 6.12 -7.36 -0.36
N TYR A 180 5.07 -8.08 0.05
CA TYR A 180 5.19 -9.14 1.04
C TYR A 180 6.03 -10.31 0.53
N ALA A 181 5.98 -10.64 -0.75
CA ALA A 181 6.79 -11.74 -1.30
C ALA A 181 8.30 -11.52 -1.16
N TYR A 182 8.76 -10.26 -1.10
CA TYR A 182 10.18 -9.91 -1.00
C TYR A 182 10.64 -9.55 0.39
N THR A 183 9.79 -9.03 1.27
CA THR A 183 10.28 -8.57 2.58
C THR A 183 9.23 -8.60 3.69
N TYR A 184 9.69 -8.77 4.93
CA TYR A 184 8.90 -8.66 6.15
C TYR A 184 8.73 -7.23 6.65
N PHE A 185 9.40 -6.22 6.08
CA PHE A 185 9.21 -4.84 6.52
C PHE A 185 7.83 -4.29 6.17
N LYS A 186 7.15 -3.70 7.16
CA LYS A 186 5.79 -3.13 7.03
C LYS A 186 5.67 -1.69 7.53
N ASN A 187 6.78 -0.93 7.54
CA ASN A 187 6.76 0.49 7.88
C ASN A 187 5.89 1.26 6.85
N SER A 188 4.94 2.06 7.33
CA SER A 188 3.84 2.59 6.52
C SER A 188 4.26 3.50 5.37
N TRP A 189 5.34 4.28 5.55
CA TRP A 189 5.86 5.18 4.51
C TRP A 189 6.34 4.40 3.30
N TYR A 190 6.84 3.18 3.52
CA TYR A 190 7.25 2.24 2.50
C TYR A 190 6.06 1.42 2.01
N LEU A 191 5.37 0.70 2.89
CA LEU A 191 4.32 -0.26 2.53
C LEU A 191 3.17 0.45 1.80
N GLU A 192 2.42 1.28 2.51
CA GLU A 192 1.28 2.00 1.94
C GLU A 192 1.69 3.15 1.01
N GLY A 193 2.81 3.81 1.33
CA GLY A 193 3.30 4.93 0.54
C GLY A 193 3.73 4.52 -0.87
N MET A 194 4.48 3.42 -1.00
CA MET A 194 4.93 2.91 -2.30
C MET A 194 3.78 2.31 -3.09
N ALA A 195 2.91 1.52 -2.44
CA ALA A 195 1.72 0.97 -3.08
C ALA A 195 0.83 2.08 -3.66
N ARG A 196 0.60 3.17 -2.91
CA ARG A 196 -0.16 4.33 -3.39
C ARG A 196 0.55 5.09 -4.52
N ALA A 197 1.88 5.14 -4.52
CA ALA A 197 2.65 5.76 -5.59
C ALA A 197 2.49 4.98 -6.91
N LEU A 198 2.59 3.66 -6.85
CA LEU A 198 2.38 2.79 -8.02
C LEU A 198 0.93 2.75 -8.47
N GLU A 199 -0.04 2.70 -7.54
CA GLU A 199 -1.47 2.89 -7.84
C GLU A 199 -1.68 4.17 -8.67
N SER A 200 -1.01 5.26 -8.27
CA SER A 200 -1.17 6.55 -8.96
C SER A 200 -0.66 6.54 -10.41
N LEU A 201 0.23 5.62 -10.80
CA LEU A 201 0.70 5.47 -12.19
C LEU A 201 -0.33 4.82 -13.11
N PHE A 202 -1.39 4.21 -12.57
CA PHE A 202 -2.50 3.66 -13.35
C PHE A 202 -3.60 4.69 -13.65
N ARG A 203 -3.47 5.93 -13.15
CA ARG A 203 -4.44 7.01 -13.38
C ARG A 203 -4.21 7.67 -14.73
N ASP A 204 -5.29 8.16 -15.33
CA ASP A 204 -5.24 8.94 -16.58
C ASP A 204 -4.67 10.36 -16.39
N ARG A 205 -4.50 10.79 -15.14
CA ARG A 205 -3.92 12.08 -14.77
C ARG A 205 -2.52 11.88 -14.19
N PRO A 206 -1.60 12.86 -14.34
CA PRO A 206 -0.25 12.75 -13.81
C PRO A 206 -0.23 12.43 -12.32
N ALA A 207 0.54 11.40 -11.95
CA ALA A 207 0.78 11.04 -10.57
C ALA A 207 1.39 12.23 -9.80
N PRO A 208 0.85 12.57 -8.60
CA PRO A 208 1.36 13.68 -7.79
C PRO A 208 2.82 13.48 -7.38
N THR A 209 3.56 14.59 -7.24
CA THR A 209 4.95 14.57 -6.77
C THR A 209 5.20 15.63 -5.72
N GLU A 210 6.03 15.31 -4.74
CA GLU A 210 6.61 16.26 -3.78
C GLU A 210 8.14 16.22 -3.86
N PRO A 211 8.87 17.28 -3.46
CA PRO A 211 10.33 17.25 -3.40
C PRO A 211 10.86 16.09 -2.54
N LEU A 212 12.03 15.56 -2.90
CA LEU A 212 12.74 14.60 -2.04
C LEU A 212 13.19 15.31 -0.75
N PRO A 213 13.16 14.64 0.42
CA PRO A 213 13.69 15.18 1.66
C PRO A 213 15.09 15.77 1.51
N ALA A 214 15.28 16.99 1.99
CA ALA A 214 16.54 17.73 1.89
C ALA A 214 17.33 17.78 3.20
N ASP A 215 16.66 17.49 4.33
CA ASP A 215 17.19 17.52 5.68
C ASP A 215 16.46 16.50 6.58
N ASP A 216 16.96 16.33 7.81
CA ASP A 216 16.42 15.37 8.77
C ASP A 216 14.96 15.63 9.13
N ALA A 217 14.54 16.89 9.23
CA ALA A 217 13.16 17.23 9.59
C ALA A 217 12.18 16.83 8.47
N ALA A 218 12.54 17.08 7.22
CA ALA A 218 11.77 16.64 6.07
C ALA A 218 11.77 15.10 5.94
N LEU A 219 12.89 14.45 6.28
CA LEU A 219 13.00 12.99 6.27
C LEU A 219 12.09 12.37 7.34
N ASP A 220 12.18 12.81 8.59
CA ASP A 220 11.34 12.33 9.68
C ASP A 220 9.84 12.58 9.37
N ALA A 221 9.51 13.73 8.79
CA ALA A 221 8.16 14.06 8.34
C ALA A 221 7.66 13.17 7.20
N TRP A 222 8.53 12.63 6.36
CA TRP A 222 8.17 11.65 5.33
C TRP A 222 8.00 10.24 5.91
N LEU A 223 8.92 9.83 6.80
CA LEU A 223 8.91 8.51 7.44
C LEU A 223 7.69 8.30 8.37
N GLY A 224 7.15 9.38 8.93
CA GLY A 224 5.92 9.34 9.72
C GLY A 224 4.62 9.20 8.92
N ARG A 225 4.68 9.11 7.58
CA ARG A 225 3.48 9.05 6.72
C ARG A 225 3.09 7.61 6.38
N SER A 226 1.84 7.48 5.93
CA SER A 226 1.31 6.28 5.25
C SER A 226 1.09 6.64 3.78
N TYR A 227 -0.15 6.64 3.27
CA TYR A 227 -0.47 7.04 1.88
C TYR A 227 0.10 8.40 1.46
N ALA A 228 0.23 9.36 2.37
CA ALA A 228 0.79 10.68 2.10
C ALA A 228 2.31 10.66 1.79
N ALA A 229 2.99 9.51 1.91
CA ALA A 229 4.36 9.31 1.44
C ALA A 229 4.47 9.16 -0.08
N ALA A 230 3.37 8.81 -0.76
CA ALA A 230 3.36 8.48 -2.19
C ALA A 230 3.96 9.54 -3.11
N PRO A 231 3.72 10.86 -2.93
CA PRO A 231 4.27 11.87 -3.83
C PRO A 231 5.81 11.93 -3.83
N VAL A 232 6.46 11.59 -2.71
CA VAL A 232 7.93 11.50 -2.62
C VAL A 232 8.44 10.28 -3.37
N TRP A 233 7.75 9.13 -3.26
CA TRP A 233 8.07 7.93 -4.05
C TRP A 233 7.93 8.18 -5.55
N THR A 234 6.82 8.79 -5.99
CA THR A 234 6.62 9.16 -7.41
C THR A 234 7.73 10.07 -7.91
N ARG A 235 8.16 11.03 -7.07
CA ARG A 235 9.29 11.92 -7.39
C ARG A 235 10.59 11.14 -7.55
N LEU A 236 10.88 10.21 -6.63
CA LEU A 236 12.06 9.37 -6.69
C LEU A 236 12.08 8.52 -7.97
N PHE A 237 10.97 7.86 -8.30
CA PHE A 237 10.86 7.04 -9.51
C PHE A 237 11.18 7.84 -10.78
N ARG A 238 10.58 9.03 -10.94
CA ARG A 238 10.82 9.90 -12.10
C ARG A 238 12.25 10.44 -12.17
N ARG A 239 12.88 10.68 -11.02
CA ARG A 239 14.26 11.19 -10.94
C ARG A 239 15.28 10.10 -11.23
N CYS A 240 15.04 8.89 -10.74
CA CYS A 240 15.87 7.72 -11.00
C CYS A 240 15.74 7.19 -12.42
N GLN A 241 14.59 7.41 -13.07
CA GLN A 241 14.32 6.95 -14.42
C GLN A 241 13.78 8.09 -15.30
N PRO A 242 14.63 9.05 -15.73
CA PRO A 242 14.20 10.14 -16.60
C PRO A 242 13.52 9.63 -17.87
N GLY A 243 12.39 10.23 -18.24
CA GLY A 243 11.61 9.84 -19.42
C GLY A 243 10.65 8.66 -19.21
N CYS A 244 10.59 8.08 -18.02
CA CYS A 244 9.54 7.11 -17.69
C CYS A 244 8.14 7.74 -17.74
N THR A 245 7.14 6.92 -18.01
CA THR A 245 5.75 7.36 -18.18
C THR A 245 4.79 6.62 -17.24
N GLN A 246 3.52 7.02 -17.29
CA GLN A 246 2.42 6.31 -16.61
C GLN A 246 2.02 5.05 -17.40
N VAL A 247 1.20 4.19 -16.79
CA VAL A 247 0.81 2.90 -17.41
C VAL A 247 0.06 3.10 -18.72
N ALA A 248 -0.87 4.05 -18.79
CA ALA A 248 -1.65 4.33 -20.00
C ALA A 248 -0.76 4.82 -21.16
N GLU A 249 0.23 5.66 -20.86
CA GLU A 249 1.19 6.20 -21.84
C GLU A 249 2.21 5.15 -22.29
N ALA A 250 2.55 4.19 -21.43
CA ALA A 250 3.43 3.07 -21.74
C ALA A 250 2.72 1.92 -22.48
N ALA A 251 1.40 1.99 -22.69
CA ALA A 251 0.63 0.92 -23.30
C ALA A 251 1.15 0.61 -24.72
N GLY A 252 1.58 -0.63 -24.94
CA GLY A 252 2.21 -1.07 -26.21
C GLY A 252 3.66 -0.62 -26.41
N GLY A 253 4.25 0.10 -25.45
CA GLY A 253 5.67 0.46 -25.45
C GLY A 253 6.59 -0.68 -25.02
N PRO A 254 7.93 -0.48 -25.08
CA PRO A 254 8.90 -1.49 -24.67
C PRO A 254 8.82 -1.76 -23.15
N PRO A 255 9.22 -2.97 -22.70
CA PRO A 255 9.32 -3.29 -21.28
C PRO A 255 10.11 -2.24 -20.50
N GLY A 256 9.56 -1.82 -19.36
CA GLY A 256 10.25 -0.91 -18.46
C GLY A 256 10.02 0.57 -18.73
N ALA A 257 9.08 0.93 -19.61
CA ALA A 257 8.70 2.32 -19.84
C ALA A 257 7.99 2.96 -18.63
N VAL A 258 7.27 2.16 -17.82
CA VAL A 258 6.57 2.66 -16.62
C VAL A 258 7.58 3.10 -15.55
N CYS A 259 7.28 4.22 -14.89
CA CYS A 259 8.10 4.73 -13.80
C CYS A 259 8.23 3.74 -12.64
N GLY A 260 9.46 3.58 -12.14
CA GLY A 260 9.76 2.83 -10.92
C GLY A 260 10.69 1.66 -11.12
N ARG A 261 10.99 1.25 -12.36
CA ARG A 261 11.89 0.10 -12.65
C ARG A 261 13.26 0.24 -11.99
N ALA A 262 13.83 1.44 -12.00
CA ALA A 262 15.14 1.71 -11.41
C ALA A 262 15.16 1.61 -9.86
N VAL A 263 13.99 1.59 -9.20
CA VAL A 263 13.89 1.68 -7.74
C VAL A 263 13.17 0.49 -7.13
N VAL A 264 11.99 0.12 -7.65
CA VAL A 264 11.06 -0.80 -6.97
C VAL A 264 11.68 -2.18 -6.78
N ARG A 265 12.06 -2.86 -7.87
CA ARG A 265 12.66 -4.19 -7.77
C ARG A 265 13.99 -4.16 -6.99
N PRO A 266 14.98 -3.29 -7.33
CA PRO A 266 16.23 -3.27 -6.58
C PRO A 266 16.05 -3.00 -5.09
N LEU A 267 15.08 -2.15 -4.73
CA LEU A 267 14.76 -1.90 -3.32
C LEU A 267 14.13 -3.10 -2.65
N LEU A 268 13.17 -3.78 -3.28
CA LEU A 268 12.57 -4.98 -2.70
C LEU A 268 13.63 -6.07 -2.46
N GLU A 269 14.55 -6.29 -3.40
CA GLU A 269 15.67 -7.23 -3.25
C GLU A 269 16.69 -6.76 -2.18
N ALA A 270 16.91 -5.46 -2.03
CA ALA A 270 17.78 -4.93 -0.96
C ALA A 270 17.13 -5.03 0.42
N LEU A 271 15.80 -4.88 0.48
CA LEU A 271 15.03 -5.03 1.71
C LEU A 271 14.94 -6.50 2.17
N ASP A 272 14.83 -7.45 1.24
CA ASP A 272 14.96 -8.89 1.50
C ASP A 272 16.28 -9.20 2.22
N ARG A 273 17.41 -8.77 1.66
CA ARG A 273 18.73 -8.94 2.32
C ARG A 273 18.80 -8.25 3.69
N ALA A 274 18.21 -7.07 3.82
CA ALA A 274 18.24 -6.29 5.04
C ALA A 274 17.36 -6.91 6.14
N ASP A 275 16.22 -7.53 5.79
CA ASP A 275 15.37 -8.17 6.77
C ASP A 275 15.96 -9.49 7.28
N ASP A 276 16.64 -10.27 6.45
CA ASP A 276 17.42 -11.44 6.88
C ASP A 276 18.45 -11.05 7.95
N ALA A 277 19.20 -9.97 7.71
CA ALA A 277 20.17 -9.45 8.66
C ALA A 277 19.53 -8.98 9.96
N VAL A 278 18.38 -8.29 9.87
CA VAL A 278 17.60 -7.85 11.05
C VAL A 278 17.03 -9.04 11.81
N ALA A 279 16.59 -10.09 11.10
CA ALA A 279 16.02 -11.29 11.69
C ALA A 279 17.09 -12.00 12.53
N ALA A 280 18.25 -12.23 11.92
CA ALA A 280 19.41 -12.84 12.57
C ALA A 280 19.85 -12.03 13.80
N ALA A 281 20.00 -10.71 13.66
CA ALA A 281 20.44 -9.84 14.75
C ALA A 281 19.45 -9.80 15.94
N ARG A 282 18.16 -10.03 15.68
CA ARG A 282 17.10 -10.00 16.71
C ARG A 282 16.65 -11.39 17.17
N GLY A 283 17.27 -12.47 16.67
CA GLY A 283 16.86 -13.84 16.95
C GLY A 283 15.42 -14.15 16.51
N LEU A 284 14.95 -13.50 15.44
CA LEU A 284 13.65 -13.75 14.86
C LEU A 284 13.74 -14.94 13.91
N ASP A 285 12.79 -15.86 14.01
CA ASP A 285 12.63 -16.91 13.01
C ASP A 285 12.01 -16.29 11.75
N GLY A 286 12.73 -16.33 10.63
CA GLY A 286 12.43 -15.62 9.37
C GLY A 286 10.94 -15.63 8.99
N PRO A 287 10.31 -16.79 8.79
CA PRO A 287 8.90 -16.89 8.42
C PRO A 287 7.90 -16.55 9.52
N ARG A 288 8.34 -16.19 10.73
CA ARG A 288 7.48 -15.95 11.90
C ARG A 288 7.72 -14.60 12.55
N TRP A 289 8.17 -13.59 11.80
CA TRP A 289 8.26 -12.22 12.32
C TRP A 289 6.90 -11.76 12.85
N PRO A 290 6.77 -11.47 14.16
CA PRO A 290 5.52 -10.90 14.66
C PRO A 290 5.23 -9.57 13.98
N GLU A 291 3.98 -9.26 13.67
CA GLU A 291 3.61 -8.03 12.94
C GLU A 291 4.16 -6.75 13.61
N LYS A 292 4.20 -6.75 14.95
CA LYS A 292 4.83 -5.66 15.73
C LYS A 292 6.30 -5.43 15.38
N GLN A 293 7.06 -6.50 15.12
CA GLN A 293 8.46 -6.45 14.70
C GLN A 293 8.59 -6.01 13.24
N GLN A 294 7.70 -6.47 12.36
CA GLN A 294 7.62 -6.05 10.96
C GLN A 294 7.42 -4.54 10.81
N ARG A 295 6.66 -3.93 11.74
CA ARG A 295 6.35 -2.48 11.76
C ARG A 295 7.25 -1.65 12.69
N ALA A 296 8.27 -2.26 13.31
CA ALA A 296 9.06 -1.59 14.33
C ALA A 296 9.80 -0.36 13.78
N ALA A 297 9.86 0.71 14.57
CA ALA A 297 10.63 1.91 14.22
C ALA A 297 12.14 1.60 14.07
N ALA A 298 12.62 0.55 14.75
CA ALA A 298 13.99 0.05 14.64
C ALA A 298 14.35 -0.47 13.23
N ASN A 299 13.37 -0.74 12.37
CA ASN A 299 13.59 -1.15 10.98
C ASN A 299 14.02 0.03 10.09
N THR A 300 13.73 1.27 10.51
CA THR A 300 14.01 2.47 9.71
C THR A 300 15.47 2.57 9.30
N GLY A 301 16.42 2.31 10.21
CA GLY A 301 17.86 2.39 9.89
C GLY A 301 18.26 1.46 8.73
N PRO A 302 18.05 0.13 8.86
CA PRO A 302 18.29 -0.84 7.80
C PRO A 302 17.57 -0.51 6.48
N MET A 303 16.29 -0.11 6.55
CA MET A 303 15.53 0.25 5.34
C MET A 303 16.10 1.49 4.63
N LEU A 304 16.57 2.50 5.37
CA LEU A 304 17.22 3.67 4.80
C LEU A 304 18.58 3.33 4.20
N ALA A 305 19.32 2.39 4.78
CA ALA A 305 20.57 1.89 4.21
C ALA A 305 20.32 1.21 2.85
N ALA A 306 19.34 0.32 2.78
CA ALA A 306 18.93 -0.34 1.54
C ALA A 306 18.47 0.68 0.48
N LEU A 307 17.67 1.68 0.87
CA LEU A 307 17.27 2.74 -0.05
C LEU A 307 18.44 3.59 -0.53
N ALA A 308 19.40 3.91 0.34
CA ALA A 308 20.59 4.68 -0.03
C ALA A 308 21.47 3.91 -1.04
N GLU A 309 21.66 2.60 -0.83
CA GLU A 309 22.37 1.70 -1.74
C GLU A 309 21.71 1.71 -3.13
N VAL A 310 20.39 1.52 -3.17
CA VAL A 310 19.63 1.48 -4.42
C VAL A 310 19.70 2.81 -5.16
N VAL A 311 19.55 3.93 -4.45
CA VAL A 311 19.66 5.25 -5.07
C VAL A 311 21.07 5.47 -5.63
N ALA A 312 22.11 5.07 -4.91
CA ALA A 312 23.48 5.20 -5.38
C ALA A 312 23.78 4.32 -6.60
N ALA A 313 23.25 3.09 -6.64
CA ALA A 313 23.56 2.10 -7.68
C ALA A 313 22.71 2.25 -8.95
N HIS A 314 21.45 2.68 -8.82
CA HIS A 314 20.47 2.62 -9.91
C HIS A 314 19.92 3.97 -10.37
N CYS A 315 20.25 5.07 -9.68
CA CYS A 315 19.81 6.41 -10.07
C CYS A 315 20.99 7.26 -10.59
N PRO A 316 20.73 8.30 -11.42
CA PRO A 316 21.78 9.15 -11.97
C PRO A 316 22.28 10.19 -10.95
N VAL A 317 22.78 9.73 -9.80
CA VAL A 317 23.16 10.56 -8.64
C VAL A 317 24.23 11.60 -8.99
N SER A 318 25.19 11.27 -9.85
CA SER A 318 26.24 12.22 -10.27
C SER A 318 25.71 13.36 -11.15
N ALA A 319 24.56 13.17 -11.80
CA ALA A 319 23.96 14.13 -12.71
C ALA A 319 22.76 14.87 -12.10
N ASP A 320 22.23 14.44 -10.95
CA ASP A 320 21.08 15.06 -10.27
C ASP A 320 21.42 15.46 -8.82
N PRO A 321 21.60 16.77 -8.55
CA PRO A 321 21.92 17.27 -7.21
C PRO A 321 20.88 16.95 -6.13
N ASP A 322 19.60 16.82 -6.49
CA ASP A 322 18.55 16.45 -5.52
C ASP A 322 18.72 14.99 -5.09
N LEU A 323 19.01 14.09 -6.04
CA LEU A 323 19.32 12.69 -5.74
C LEU A 323 20.60 12.56 -4.92
N ALA A 324 21.65 13.32 -5.24
CA ALA A 324 22.89 13.32 -4.48
C ALA A 324 22.71 13.81 -3.03
N ARG A 325 21.91 14.86 -2.82
CA ARG A 325 21.58 15.33 -1.47
C ARG A 325 20.77 14.28 -0.72
N PHE A 326 19.74 13.72 -1.35
CA PHE A 326 18.87 12.73 -0.73
C PHE A 326 19.65 11.46 -0.36
N GLN A 327 20.48 10.93 -1.25
CA GLN A 327 21.32 9.74 -1.00
C GLN A 327 22.27 9.95 0.19
N ARG A 328 22.92 11.13 0.29
CA ARG A 328 23.78 11.45 1.44
C ARG A 328 23.00 11.53 2.74
N LEU A 329 21.81 12.13 2.72
CA LEU A 329 20.92 12.21 3.87
C LEU A 329 20.50 10.82 4.36
N LEU A 330 20.07 9.94 3.44
CA LEU A 330 19.73 8.54 3.76
C LEU A 330 20.91 7.80 4.38
N THR A 331 22.10 7.92 3.79
CA THR A 331 23.34 7.28 4.27
C THR A 331 23.71 7.74 5.68
N ALA A 332 23.70 9.06 5.91
CA ALA A 332 24.00 9.63 7.21
C ALA A 332 22.99 9.18 8.29
N ARG A 333 21.69 9.19 7.95
CA ARG A 333 20.64 8.75 8.88
C ARG A 333 20.73 7.27 9.22
N ALA A 334 21.04 6.42 8.23
CA ALA A 334 21.25 5.00 8.42
C ALA A 334 22.45 4.71 9.34
N ALA A 335 23.60 5.37 9.10
CA ALA A 335 24.79 5.23 9.94
C ALA A 335 24.53 5.69 11.39
N ALA A 336 23.81 6.81 11.57
CA ALA A 336 23.44 7.31 12.89
C ALA A 336 22.43 6.41 13.63
N ALA A 337 21.67 5.57 12.92
CA ALA A 337 20.81 4.56 13.52
C ALA A 337 21.60 3.31 13.95
N ALA A 338 22.58 2.89 13.15
CA ALA A 338 23.48 1.78 13.49
C ALA A 338 24.35 2.09 14.71
N GLY A 339 24.91 3.30 14.81
CA GLY A 339 25.74 3.71 15.95
C GLY A 339 24.99 3.90 17.28
N ARG A 340 23.66 3.87 17.29
CA ARG A 340 22.83 3.87 18.51
C ARG A 340 22.40 2.46 18.94
N ALA A 341 22.80 1.44 18.19
CA ALA A 341 22.44 0.04 18.44
C ALA A 341 23.57 -0.75 19.14
N GLU A 342 24.72 -0.12 19.43
CA GLU A 342 25.72 -0.64 20.37
C GLU A 342 25.44 -0.12 21.80
N PRO A 343 25.64 -0.96 22.83
CA PRO A 343 24.79 -1.05 24.03
C PRO A 343 24.77 0.14 24.98
#